data_AF-A0A4Q4TFT4-F1
#
_entry.id   AF-A0A4Q4TFT4-F1
#
_cell.length_a   1.000
_cell.length_b   1.000
_cell.length_c   1.000
_cell.angle_alpha   90.00
_cell.angle_beta   90.00
_cell.angle_gamma   90.00
#
_symmetry.space_group_name_H-M   'P 1'
#
loop_
_entity.id
_entity.type
_entity.pdbx_description
1 polymer ?
#
loop_
_entity_poly.entity_id
_entity_poly.type
_entity_poly.pdbx_seq_one_letter_code
_entity_poly.pdbx_strand_id
1 'polypeptide(L)'
;MTATPSTDGLGDSASYMLFSSEFPNDDLRDLFRRLHINSKCQKFRFLATFLDACGDAVHDEVAALPLNFKKLVPPFKSVLSLADDSDFRQGPVGGALESALLCILEIGMFIGSGYRAKLFAAAAISVSKSLSEVAMNGVESVSVAFRLGIHVNEVSERLESRHQDGTYDSWAYVLTGLSVAKVQEELYRYNTESSNPTPTKVFISASDKTSVSVTGPPSRLKNAFRHSQALRYSKHLPMPVFNGLCHAPHLYVAEDVKSIVHGSAPKCTHTLRIQLPLLSPQTGKQFLARNAGERFEEIAADILMGGTFLDNLSGGILDSISDFGSAECEAFLFRSSLVSNSTPATVTEGLGQATMKRVDFMDWSFDGITPSEPRTVAQSTLAIVGMSCRLPGGANDYPMHRLALVTAYEALEMPGGLAAVNAACSALWAGEVDTIIAGGLSVITSPDIYAMLSNGHFLSRTGQCKVWDEGGGRPHVGAQKSNYAQVTQAAGINPLDVGYVELHGTGTQVGDAVESESVCDFFAPLSPRRRADQPLHLGAVESNIGHGGAAAGIASLIKVLLVFQNNEIPPHGD
;
A
#
# COMPACT_ATOMS: atom_id res chain seq x y z
N MET A 1 -17.91 9.66 -0.63
CA MET A 1 -18.60 8.81 0.37
C MET A 1 -19.94 8.40 -0.14
N THR A 2 -20.39 7.22 0.21
CA THR A 2 -21.57 6.62 -0.38
C THR A 2 -22.07 5.50 0.53
N ALA A 3 -23.36 5.18 0.50
CA ALA A 3 -23.97 4.24 1.46
C ALA A 3 -24.90 3.21 0.83
N THR A 4 -25.02 2.06 1.48
CA THR A 4 -25.93 0.97 1.10
C THR A 4 -26.73 0.43 2.29
N PRO A 5 -28.07 0.53 2.27
CA PRO A 5 -28.90 -0.12 3.28
C PRO A 5 -29.13 -1.62 2.94
N SER A 6 -29.14 -2.49 3.95
CA SER A 6 -29.44 -3.94 3.79
C SER A 6 -30.23 -4.52 4.98
N THR A 7 -31.09 -5.51 4.70
CA THR A 7 -32.03 -6.13 5.67
C THR A 7 -32.07 -7.68 5.63
N ASP A 8 -31.16 -8.37 4.93
CA ASP A 8 -31.23 -9.83 4.81
C ASP A 8 -30.50 -10.60 5.95
N GLY A 9 -31.27 -10.95 7.00
CA GLY A 9 -31.32 -12.31 7.56
C GLY A 9 -30.29 -12.80 8.59
N LEU A 10 -30.33 -12.27 9.83
CA LEU A 10 -30.29 -13.01 11.12
C LEU A 10 -30.33 -11.99 12.28
N GLY A 11 -31.45 -11.28 12.41
CA GLY A 11 -31.72 -10.32 13.49
C GLY A 11 -32.71 -9.24 13.04
N ASP A 12 -33.54 -8.72 13.95
CA ASP A 12 -34.48 -7.60 13.74
C ASP A 12 -33.76 -6.25 13.46
N SER A 13 -32.50 -6.25 13.03
CA SER A 13 -31.63 -5.05 12.96
C SER A 13 -31.43 -4.54 11.53
N ALA A 14 -31.60 -3.23 11.32
CA ALA A 14 -31.25 -2.57 10.06
C ALA A 14 -29.73 -2.37 9.97
N SER A 15 -29.16 -2.38 8.77
CA SER A 15 -27.72 -2.12 8.60
C SER A 15 -27.42 -1.23 7.42
N TYR A 16 -26.36 -0.42 7.53
CA TYR A 16 -25.84 0.34 6.40
C TYR A 16 -24.31 0.38 6.41
N MET A 17 -23.72 0.34 5.21
CA MET A 17 -22.27 0.41 5.05
C MET A 17 -21.85 1.76 4.44
N LEU A 18 -20.81 2.39 5.00
CA LEU A 18 -20.29 3.69 4.57
C LEU A 18 -18.84 3.58 4.11
N PHE A 19 -18.55 4.19 2.95
CA PHE A 19 -17.20 4.21 2.38
C PHE A 19 -16.65 5.59 2.25
N SER A 20 -15.36 5.65 2.49
CA SER A 20 -14.61 6.87 2.50
C SER A 20 -14.09 7.18 1.10
N SER A 21 -13.77 8.45 0.86
CA SER A 21 -12.97 8.86 -0.28
C SER A 21 -11.51 9.13 0.13
N GLU A 22 -11.16 8.75 1.36
CA GLU A 22 -9.87 9.02 1.99
C GLU A 22 -9.32 7.73 2.60
N PHE A 23 -8.00 7.58 2.59
CA PHE A 23 -7.32 6.52 3.33
C PHE A 23 -7.54 6.69 4.84
N PRO A 24 -7.54 5.59 5.60
CA PRO A 24 -7.51 5.67 7.05
C PRO A 24 -6.21 6.32 7.55
N ASN A 25 -6.21 6.78 8.80
CA ASN A 25 -5.01 7.33 9.44
C ASN A 25 -3.96 6.25 9.78
N ASP A 26 -4.29 4.96 9.63
CA ASP A 26 -3.35 3.85 9.78
C ASP A 26 -2.23 3.90 8.73
N ASP A 27 -1.10 3.25 9.01
CA ASP A 27 -0.02 3.13 8.02
C ASP A 27 -0.47 2.29 6.83
N LEU A 28 -0.63 2.94 5.69
CA LEU A 28 -1.07 2.31 4.46
C LEU A 28 -0.18 1.14 4.03
N ARG A 29 1.14 1.25 4.24
CA ARG A 29 2.09 0.17 3.92
C ARG A 29 1.81 -1.04 4.79
N ASP A 30 1.51 -0.82 6.07
CA ASP A 30 1.14 -1.89 7.00
C ASP A 30 -0.19 -2.54 6.61
N LEU A 31 -1.20 -1.77 6.22
CA LEU A 31 -2.49 -2.31 5.78
C LEU A 31 -2.35 -3.21 4.54
N PHE A 32 -1.61 -2.77 3.52
CA PHE A 32 -1.34 -3.59 2.33
C PHE A 32 -0.48 -4.82 2.66
N ARG A 33 0.48 -4.69 3.57
CA ARG A 33 1.28 -5.82 4.07
C ARG A 33 0.39 -6.85 4.77
N ARG A 34 -0.56 -6.43 5.60
CA ARG A 34 -1.55 -7.31 6.24
C ARG A 34 -2.41 -8.03 5.22
N LEU A 35 -2.92 -7.35 4.19
CA LEU A 35 -3.66 -8.00 3.11
C LEU A 35 -2.79 -9.04 2.38
N HIS A 36 -1.53 -8.70 2.10
CA HIS A 36 -0.59 -9.61 1.45
C HIS A 36 -0.27 -10.85 2.31
N ILE A 37 -0.04 -10.70 3.61
CA ILE A 37 0.22 -11.83 4.50
C ILE A 37 -1.02 -12.73 4.61
N ASN A 38 -2.20 -12.13 4.82
CA ASN A 38 -3.43 -12.89 4.93
C ASN A 38 -3.76 -13.64 3.63
N SER A 39 -3.49 -13.05 2.46
CA SER A 39 -3.73 -13.72 1.16
C SER A 39 -2.92 -15.01 0.97
N LYS A 40 -1.83 -15.20 1.71
CA LYS A 40 -1.04 -16.45 1.71
C LYS A 40 -1.74 -17.61 2.43
N CYS A 41 -2.76 -17.35 3.24
CA CYS A 41 -3.46 -18.38 3.99
C CYS A 41 -4.62 -18.96 3.18
N GLN A 42 -4.87 -20.26 3.32
CA GLN A 42 -5.95 -20.96 2.60
C GLN A 42 -7.34 -20.36 2.85
N LYS A 43 -7.58 -19.82 4.07
CA LYS A 43 -8.82 -19.13 4.46
C LYS A 43 -9.16 -17.96 3.52
N PHE A 44 -8.16 -17.25 3.00
CA PHE A 44 -8.35 -16.00 2.26
C PHE A 44 -8.08 -16.18 0.76
N ARG A 45 -8.47 -17.32 0.17
CA ARG A 45 -8.27 -17.61 -1.25
C ARG A 45 -8.87 -16.54 -2.18
N PHE A 46 -10.07 -16.03 -1.88
CA PHE A 46 -10.70 -14.98 -2.69
C PHE A 46 -9.95 -13.65 -2.61
N LEU A 47 -9.36 -13.32 -1.45
CA LEU A 47 -8.51 -12.14 -1.31
C LEU A 47 -7.26 -12.29 -2.18
N ALA A 48 -6.63 -13.46 -2.18
CA ALA A 48 -5.45 -13.70 -3.02
C ALA A 48 -5.76 -13.55 -4.52
N THR A 49 -6.83 -14.20 -4.99
CA THR A 49 -7.27 -14.06 -6.39
C THR A 49 -7.61 -12.62 -6.75
N PHE A 50 -8.24 -11.88 -5.84
CA PHE A 50 -8.53 -10.46 -6.04
C PHE A 50 -7.26 -9.63 -6.17
N LEU A 51 -6.30 -9.75 -5.25
CA LEU A 51 -5.06 -8.96 -5.28
C LEU A 51 -4.21 -9.26 -6.52
N ASP A 52 -4.11 -10.53 -6.92
CA ASP A 52 -3.40 -10.96 -8.13
C ASP A 52 -4.06 -10.32 -9.37
N ALA A 53 -5.39 -10.45 -9.49
CA ALA A 53 -6.15 -9.90 -10.62
C ALA A 53 -6.12 -8.36 -10.66
N CYS A 54 -6.04 -7.68 -9.51
CA CYS A 54 -5.84 -6.23 -9.47
C CYS A 54 -4.46 -5.82 -10.00
N GLY A 55 -3.41 -6.60 -9.71
CA GLY A 55 -2.08 -6.38 -10.27
C GLY A 55 -2.11 -6.43 -11.80
N ASP A 56 -2.71 -7.47 -12.35
CA ASP A 56 -2.87 -7.66 -13.80
C ASP A 56 -3.71 -6.53 -14.42
N ALA A 57 -4.83 -6.16 -13.80
CA ALA A 57 -5.69 -5.09 -14.30
C ALA A 57 -4.98 -3.73 -14.33
N VAL A 58 -4.18 -3.40 -13.31
CA VAL A 58 -3.38 -2.16 -13.33
C VAL A 58 -2.29 -2.24 -14.40
N HIS A 59 -1.67 -3.41 -14.62
CA HIS A 59 -0.72 -3.59 -15.73
C HIS A 59 -1.37 -3.35 -17.10
N ASP A 60 -2.58 -3.88 -17.33
CA ASP A 60 -3.31 -3.71 -18.58
C ASP A 60 -3.68 -2.23 -18.81
N GLU A 61 -4.18 -1.54 -17.78
CA GLU A 61 -4.50 -0.11 -17.88
C GLU A 61 -3.24 0.73 -18.15
N VAL A 62 -2.13 0.45 -17.46
CA VAL A 62 -0.83 1.12 -17.70
C VAL A 62 -0.30 0.82 -19.11
N ALA A 63 -0.52 -0.39 -19.62
CA ALA A 63 -0.10 -0.78 -20.96
C ALA A 63 -0.85 0.01 -22.05
N ALA A 64 -2.12 0.35 -21.79
CA ALA A 64 -2.99 1.14 -22.67
C ALA A 64 -2.71 2.66 -22.61
N LEU A 65 -1.95 3.15 -21.62
CA LEU A 65 -1.61 4.57 -21.50
C LEU A 65 -0.71 5.06 -22.65
N PRO A 66 -0.84 6.35 -23.03
CA PRO A 66 0.14 7.04 -23.87
C PRO A 66 1.58 6.92 -23.33
N LEU A 67 2.57 6.89 -24.23
CA LEU A 67 3.99 6.68 -23.90
C LEU A 67 4.55 7.63 -22.84
N ASN A 68 4.06 8.88 -22.79
CA ASN A 68 4.48 9.87 -21.79
C ASN A 68 4.04 9.50 -20.37
N PHE A 69 2.84 8.93 -20.19
CA PHE A 69 2.37 8.47 -18.88
C PHE A 69 2.93 7.10 -18.52
N LYS A 70 3.04 6.18 -19.49
CA LYS A 70 3.57 4.83 -19.26
C LYS A 70 4.98 4.83 -18.67
N LYS A 71 5.84 5.77 -19.08
CA LYS A 71 7.21 5.92 -18.56
C LYS A 71 7.29 6.39 -17.10
N LEU A 72 6.21 6.97 -16.58
CA LEU A 72 6.16 7.49 -15.22
C LEU A 72 5.75 6.40 -14.22
N VAL A 73 5.25 5.26 -14.69
CA VAL A 73 4.88 4.12 -13.85
C VAL A 73 6.08 3.19 -13.69
N PRO A 74 6.59 2.96 -12.46
CA PRO A 74 7.70 2.05 -12.23
C PRO A 74 7.28 0.61 -12.51
N PRO A 75 8.23 -0.29 -12.84
CA PRO A 75 7.93 -1.70 -12.89
C PRO A 75 7.55 -2.21 -11.50
N PHE A 76 6.43 -2.93 -11.41
CA PHE A 76 5.95 -3.52 -10.17
C PHE A 76 5.59 -4.99 -10.40
N LYS A 77 5.67 -5.82 -9.35
CA LYS A 77 5.28 -7.23 -9.38
C LYS A 77 3.91 -7.48 -8.73
N SER A 78 3.52 -6.60 -7.82
CA SER A 78 2.24 -6.68 -7.10
C SER A 78 1.74 -5.29 -6.71
N VAL A 79 0.47 -5.21 -6.34
CA VAL A 79 -0.13 -3.99 -5.79
C VAL A 79 0.55 -3.52 -4.49
N LEU A 80 1.15 -4.43 -3.73
CA LEU A 80 1.93 -4.09 -2.53
C LEU A 80 3.17 -3.24 -2.89
N SER A 81 3.86 -3.54 -3.99
CA SER A 81 5.05 -2.76 -4.40
C SER A 81 4.67 -1.33 -4.76
N LEU A 82 3.48 -1.15 -5.34
CA LEU A 82 2.94 0.15 -5.67
C LEU A 82 2.55 0.94 -4.41
N ALA A 83 2.03 0.27 -3.38
CA ALA A 83 1.70 0.92 -2.11
C ALA A 83 2.93 1.39 -1.32
N ASP A 84 4.04 0.65 -1.43
CA ASP A 84 5.31 0.95 -0.75
C ASP A 84 6.09 2.12 -1.40
N ASP A 85 5.96 2.33 -2.71
CA ASP A 85 6.68 3.37 -3.47
C ASP A 85 6.08 4.78 -3.24
N SER A 86 6.64 5.52 -2.29
CA SER A 86 6.16 6.87 -1.94
C SER A 86 6.41 7.89 -3.05
N ASP A 87 7.52 7.77 -3.77
CA ASP A 87 7.94 8.74 -4.78
C ASP A 87 7.03 8.63 -6.00
N PHE A 88 6.68 7.40 -6.39
CA PHE A 88 5.72 7.16 -7.46
C PHE A 88 4.31 7.63 -7.10
N ARG A 89 3.86 7.38 -5.87
CA ARG A 89 2.55 7.83 -5.36
C ARG A 89 2.42 9.35 -5.33
N GLN A 90 3.53 10.05 -5.11
CA GLN A 90 3.61 11.50 -5.25
C GLN A 90 4.04 11.94 -6.66
N GLY A 91 3.90 11.09 -7.67
CA GLY A 91 4.24 11.40 -9.06
C GLY A 91 3.06 11.98 -9.87
N PRO A 92 3.30 12.32 -11.15
CA PRO A 92 2.25 12.82 -12.05
C PRO A 92 1.04 11.88 -12.20
N VAL A 93 1.29 10.57 -12.18
CA VAL A 93 0.27 9.51 -12.29
C VAL A 93 -0.19 9.01 -10.91
N GLY A 94 0.42 9.53 -9.84
CA GLY A 94 0.21 9.09 -8.47
C GLY A 94 -1.26 9.13 -8.06
N GLY A 95 -2.01 10.16 -8.49
CA GLY A 95 -3.42 10.28 -8.16
C GLY A 95 -4.34 9.19 -8.72
N ALA A 96 -4.03 8.70 -9.93
CA ALA A 96 -4.72 7.55 -10.51
C ALA A 96 -4.44 6.28 -9.73
N LEU A 97 -3.19 6.13 -9.29
CA LEU A 97 -2.79 5.00 -8.46
C LEU A 97 -3.41 5.08 -7.07
N GLU A 98 -3.41 6.23 -6.39
CA GLU A 98 -4.04 6.41 -5.08
C GLU A 98 -5.52 6.01 -5.12
N SER A 99 -6.23 6.39 -6.18
CA SER A 99 -7.63 6.01 -6.38
C SER A 99 -7.80 4.50 -6.55
N ALA A 100 -6.92 3.86 -7.32
CA ALA A 100 -6.91 2.42 -7.49
C ALA A 100 -6.54 1.68 -6.19
N LEU A 101 -5.51 2.13 -5.47
CA LEU A 101 -5.06 1.56 -4.21
C LEU A 101 -6.11 1.69 -3.11
N LEU A 102 -6.81 2.81 -3.02
CA LEU A 102 -7.93 2.96 -2.08
C LEU A 102 -9.02 1.93 -2.39
N CYS A 103 -9.39 1.77 -3.66
CA CYS A 103 -10.37 0.78 -4.08
C CYS A 103 -9.92 -0.66 -3.76
N ILE A 104 -8.65 -1.00 -4.04
CA ILE A 104 -8.04 -2.29 -3.71
C ILE A 104 -8.08 -2.53 -2.20
N LEU A 105 -7.73 -1.53 -1.39
CA LEU A 105 -7.72 -1.63 0.06
C LEU A 105 -9.13 -1.87 0.61
N GLU A 106 -10.10 -1.07 0.19
CA GLU A 106 -11.50 -1.19 0.62
C GLU A 106 -12.11 -2.55 0.26
N ILE A 107 -11.97 -2.97 -1.01
CA ILE A 107 -12.45 -4.27 -1.47
C ILE A 107 -11.68 -5.41 -0.78
N GLY A 108 -10.37 -5.29 -0.64
CA GLY A 108 -9.51 -6.31 -0.04
C GLY A 108 -9.84 -6.54 1.44
N MET A 109 -9.98 -5.45 2.21
CA MET A 109 -10.39 -5.52 3.62
C MET A 109 -11.79 -6.11 3.77
N PHE A 110 -12.71 -5.73 2.87
CA PHE A 110 -14.05 -6.31 2.84
C PHE A 110 -14.01 -7.82 2.57
N ILE A 111 -13.31 -8.27 1.53
CA ILE A 111 -13.20 -9.71 1.19
C ILE A 111 -12.57 -10.50 2.35
N GLY A 112 -11.50 -9.97 2.94
CA GLY A 112 -10.80 -10.61 4.04
C GLY A 112 -11.64 -10.70 5.33
N SER A 113 -12.51 -9.73 5.59
CA SER A 113 -13.38 -9.76 6.78
C SER A 113 -14.32 -10.97 6.81
N GLY A 114 -14.59 -11.59 5.65
CA GLY A 114 -15.48 -12.73 5.54
C GLY A 114 -16.95 -12.40 5.86
N TYR A 115 -17.29 -11.14 6.16
CA TYR A 115 -18.67 -10.71 6.34
C TYR A 115 -19.44 -10.97 5.04
N ARG A 116 -20.48 -11.80 5.14
CA ARG A 116 -21.38 -12.09 4.03
C ARG A 116 -22.29 -10.91 3.65
N ALA A 117 -22.11 -9.73 4.22
CA ALA A 117 -22.98 -8.57 4.03
C ALA A 117 -22.19 -7.26 3.79
N LYS A 118 -21.84 -7.04 2.53
CA LYS A 118 -22.20 -5.87 1.68
C LYS A 118 -21.86 -4.44 2.14
N LEU A 119 -20.82 -3.84 1.51
CA LEU A 119 -20.88 -2.70 0.57
C LEU A 119 -20.17 -1.33 0.70
N PHE A 120 -18.89 -1.18 0.27
CA PHE A 120 -18.25 -0.56 -0.93
C PHE A 120 -16.78 -1.06 -1.05
N ALA A 121 -16.12 -0.99 -2.21
CA ALA A 121 -16.40 -2.01 -3.20
C ALA A 121 -17.81 -1.97 -3.77
N ALA A 122 -18.50 -0.82 -3.91
CA ALA A 122 -19.98 -0.93 -3.93
C ALA A 122 -20.63 -0.99 -5.24
N ALA A 123 -20.00 -0.44 -6.26
CA ALA A 123 -20.37 -0.87 -7.59
C ALA A 123 -20.23 -2.41 -7.65
N ALA A 124 -19.06 -2.95 -7.29
CA ALA A 124 -18.79 -4.39 -7.29
C ALA A 124 -19.74 -5.21 -6.41
N ILE A 125 -19.89 -4.90 -5.13
CA ILE A 125 -20.72 -5.67 -4.21
C ILE A 125 -22.21 -5.42 -4.49
N SER A 126 -22.62 -4.28 -5.08
CA SER A 126 -24.03 -4.02 -5.35
C SER A 126 -24.50 -4.85 -6.52
N VAL A 127 -23.58 -5.44 -7.30
CA VAL A 127 -23.88 -6.36 -8.39
C VAL A 127 -23.47 -7.80 -8.10
N SER A 128 -22.88 -8.06 -6.93
CA SER A 128 -22.40 -9.39 -6.50
C SER A 128 -23.33 -10.07 -5.49
N LYS A 129 -23.45 -11.39 -5.62
CA LYS A 129 -24.22 -12.26 -4.72
C LYS A 129 -23.33 -13.06 -3.76
N SER A 130 -22.03 -13.07 -3.99
CA SER A 130 -21.05 -13.88 -3.25
C SER A 130 -19.69 -13.20 -3.17
N LEU A 131 -18.84 -13.60 -2.21
CA LEU A 131 -17.48 -13.07 -2.08
C LEU A 131 -16.60 -13.33 -3.31
N SER A 132 -16.82 -14.45 -4.01
CA SER A 132 -16.13 -14.72 -5.28
C SER A 132 -16.53 -13.73 -6.38
N GLU A 133 -17.81 -13.39 -6.47
CA GLU A 133 -18.27 -12.36 -7.41
C GLU A 133 -17.73 -10.98 -7.02
N VAL A 134 -17.61 -10.66 -5.73
CA VAL A 134 -16.95 -9.42 -5.27
C VAL A 134 -15.49 -9.39 -5.68
N ALA A 135 -14.75 -10.49 -5.52
CA ALA A 135 -13.37 -10.58 -5.99
C ALA A 135 -13.25 -10.38 -7.50
N MET A 136 -14.18 -10.89 -8.30
CA MET A 136 -14.16 -10.70 -9.76
C MET A 136 -14.61 -9.30 -10.20
N ASN A 137 -15.76 -8.83 -9.70
CA ASN A 137 -16.34 -7.54 -10.08
C ASN A 137 -15.59 -6.36 -9.45
N GLY A 138 -14.88 -6.60 -8.35
CA GLY A 138 -14.03 -5.62 -7.68
C GLY A 138 -12.89 -5.13 -8.56
N VAL A 139 -12.30 -6.02 -9.36
CA VAL A 139 -11.23 -5.69 -10.31
C VAL A 139 -11.67 -4.60 -11.28
N GLU A 140 -12.93 -4.65 -11.73
CA GLU A 140 -13.48 -3.60 -12.59
C GLU A 140 -13.53 -2.23 -11.90
N SER A 141 -13.88 -2.21 -10.61
CA SER A 141 -13.89 -0.97 -9.84
C SER A 141 -12.50 -0.35 -9.76
N VAL A 142 -11.45 -1.18 -9.64
CA VAL A 142 -10.04 -0.74 -9.65
C VAL A 142 -9.65 -0.16 -11.02
N SER A 143 -9.99 -0.84 -12.12
CA SER A 143 -9.75 -0.33 -13.48
C SER A 143 -10.47 1.00 -13.76
N VAL A 144 -11.74 1.13 -13.36
CA VAL A 144 -12.51 2.37 -13.50
C VAL A 144 -11.89 3.48 -12.66
N ALA A 145 -11.51 3.20 -11.40
CA ALA A 145 -10.88 4.19 -10.52
C ALA A 145 -9.53 4.67 -11.06
N PHE A 146 -8.73 3.78 -11.64
CA PHE A 146 -7.46 4.15 -12.29
C PHE A 146 -7.71 5.07 -13.49
N ARG A 147 -8.59 4.67 -14.43
CA ARG A 147 -8.94 5.48 -15.62
C ARG A 147 -9.51 6.85 -15.24
N LEU A 148 -10.38 6.88 -14.22
CA LEU A 148 -10.95 8.11 -13.67
C LEU A 148 -9.84 9.06 -13.21
N GLY A 149 -8.89 8.57 -12.42
CA GLY A 149 -7.80 9.40 -11.92
C GLY A 149 -6.84 9.89 -13.01
N ILE A 150 -6.58 9.07 -14.05
CA ILE A 150 -5.81 9.51 -15.22
C ILE A 150 -6.54 10.67 -15.92
N HIS A 151 -7.84 10.50 -16.18
CA HIS A 151 -8.65 11.51 -16.85
C HIS A 151 -8.73 12.82 -16.06
N VAL A 152 -8.99 12.72 -14.75
CA VAL A 152 -9.01 13.89 -13.84
C VAL A 152 -7.66 14.61 -13.86
N ASN A 153 -6.56 13.86 -13.82
CA ASN A 153 -5.22 14.42 -13.91
C ASN A 153 -5.00 15.16 -15.24
N GLU A 154 -5.35 14.56 -16.37
CA GLU A 154 -5.19 15.18 -17.69
C GLU A 154 -5.99 16.48 -17.82
N VAL A 155 -7.23 16.50 -17.34
CA VAL A 155 -8.07 17.71 -17.35
C VAL A 155 -7.46 18.78 -16.46
N SER A 156 -6.96 18.40 -15.28
CA SER A 156 -6.40 19.34 -14.30
C SER A 156 -5.08 19.95 -14.76
N GLU A 157 -4.18 19.17 -15.36
CA GLU A 157 -2.91 19.66 -15.94
C GLU A 157 -3.14 20.67 -17.10
N ARG A 158 -4.25 20.55 -17.84
CA ARG A 158 -4.62 21.54 -18.87
C ARG A 158 -5.09 22.87 -18.27
N LEU A 159 -5.59 22.86 -17.04
CA LEU A 159 -6.09 24.04 -16.35
C LEU A 159 -4.99 24.77 -15.58
N GLU A 160 -4.15 24.02 -14.85
CA GLU A 160 -3.01 24.54 -14.12
C GLU A 160 -1.93 23.46 -14.01
N SER A 161 -0.75 23.73 -14.60
CA SER A 161 0.38 22.80 -14.55
C SER A 161 0.98 22.75 -13.16
N ARG A 162 1.46 21.57 -12.74
CA ARG A 162 2.19 21.41 -11.48
C ARG A 162 3.50 22.22 -11.46
N HIS A 163 3.94 22.58 -10.26
CA HIS A 163 5.24 23.23 -10.06
C HIS A 163 6.39 22.28 -10.41
N GLN A 164 7.46 22.81 -10.99
CA GLN A 164 8.63 22.02 -11.40
C GLN A 164 9.44 21.45 -10.22
N ASP A 165 9.24 21.98 -9.01
CA ASP A 165 9.90 21.55 -7.78
C ASP A 165 9.23 20.34 -7.11
N GLY A 166 8.14 19.82 -7.68
CA GLY A 166 7.38 18.70 -7.14
C GLY A 166 6.48 19.08 -5.96
N THR A 167 6.32 20.36 -5.64
CA THR A 167 5.41 20.80 -4.58
C THR A 167 3.95 20.72 -5.01
N TYR A 168 3.12 20.13 -4.15
CA TYR A 168 1.70 19.93 -4.37
C TYR A 168 0.88 21.03 -3.71
N ASP A 169 0.22 21.84 -4.54
CA ASP A 169 -0.82 22.72 -4.06
C ASP A 169 -2.17 21.98 -4.04
N SER A 170 -2.95 22.20 -2.98
CA SER A 170 -4.28 21.61 -2.86
C SER A 170 -5.28 22.29 -3.80
N TRP A 171 -6.07 21.46 -4.48
CA TRP A 171 -7.20 21.85 -5.33
C TRP A 171 -8.49 22.10 -4.55
N ALA A 172 -8.49 21.90 -3.21
CA ALA A 172 -9.66 22.09 -2.38
C ALA A 172 -9.33 22.62 -0.98
N TYR A 173 -10.16 23.52 -0.47
CA TYR A 173 -10.09 24.02 0.91
C TYR A 173 -11.41 23.77 1.61
N VAL A 174 -11.34 23.29 2.85
CA VAL A 174 -12.51 23.22 3.74
C VAL A 174 -12.59 24.50 4.56
N LEU A 175 -13.76 25.13 4.59
CA LEU A 175 -14.06 26.34 5.37
C LEU A 175 -15.06 26.01 6.47
N THR A 176 -14.90 26.64 7.64
CA THR A 176 -15.85 26.54 8.75
C THR A 176 -16.33 27.92 9.19
N GLY A 177 -17.55 27.98 9.73
CA GLY A 177 -18.14 29.23 10.26
C GLY A 177 -18.78 30.15 9.22
N LEU A 178 -18.87 29.72 7.94
CA LEU A 178 -19.61 30.42 6.89
C LEU A 178 -20.70 29.51 6.33
N SER A 179 -21.88 30.08 6.07
CA SER A 179 -22.96 29.36 5.39
C SER A 179 -22.64 29.12 3.91
N VAL A 180 -23.19 28.04 3.34
CA VAL A 180 -23.10 27.73 1.90
C VAL A 180 -23.52 28.91 1.04
N ALA A 181 -24.62 29.58 1.38
CA ALA A 181 -25.12 30.75 0.65
C ALA A 181 -24.09 31.90 0.64
N LYS A 182 -23.46 32.17 1.78
CA LYS A 182 -22.45 33.22 1.88
C LYS A 182 -21.18 32.88 1.09
N VAL A 183 -20.72 31.63 1.16
CA VAL A 183 -19.56 31.18 0.36
C VAL A 183 -19.87 31.28 -1.12
N GLN A 184 -21.07 30.85 -1.55
CA GLN A 184 -21.50 30.89 -2.94
C GLN A 184 -21.55 32.32 -3.50
N GLU A 185 -22.05 33.28 -2.71
CA GLU A 185 -22.06 34.71 -3.04
C GLU A 185 -20.63 35.24 -3.27
N GLU A 186 -19.71 34.95 -2.35
CA GLU A 186 -18.32 35.40 -2.42
C GLU A 186 -17.57 34.82 -3.62
N LEU A 187 -17.79 33.53 -3.92
CA LEU A 187 -17.19 32.89 -5.09
C LEU A 187 -17.77 33.41 -6.40
N TYR A 188 -19.08 33.65 -6.45
CA TYR A 188 -19.71 34.27 -7.62
C TYR A 188 -19.09 35.64 -7.89
N ARG A 189 -19.02 36.50 -6.87
CA ARG A 189 -18.39 37.81 -6.96
C ARG A 189 -16.95 37.73 -7.46
N TYR A 190 -16.12 36.88 -6.84
CA TYR A 190 -14.73 36.70 -7.26
C TYR A 190 -14.59 36.24 -8.72
N ASN A 191 -15.38 35.25 -9.14
CA ASN A 191 -15.33 34.74 -10.51
C ASN A 191 -15.75 35.79 -11.53
N THR A 192 -16.77 36.59 -11.22
CA THR A 192 -17.24 37.68 -12.09
C THR A 192 -16.26 38.85 -12.15
N GLU A 193 -15.80 39.35 -11.01
CA GLU A 193 -14.89 40.50 -10.93
C GLU A 193 -13.51 40.19 -11.54
N SER A 194 -13.02 38.96 -11.37
CA SER A 194 -11.72 38.53 -11.91
C SER A 194 -11.78 38.09 -13.36
N SER A 195 -12.96 38.14 -14.00
CA SER A 195 -13.20 37.60 -15.35
C SER A 195 -12.67 36.16 -15.52
N ASN A 196 -12.86 35.29 -14.51
CA ASN A 196 -12.36 33.93 -14.57
C ASN A 196 -13.12 33.16 -15.66
N PRO A 197 -12.43 32.55 -16.65
CA PRO A 197 -13.06 31.66 -17.61
C PRO A 197 -13.84 30.53 -16.91
N THR A 198 -14.95 30.09 -17.52
CA THR A 198 -15.77 29.00 -16.97
C THR A 198 -14.95 27.77 -16.55
N PRO A 199 -13.94 27.29 -17.32
CA PRO A 199 -13.14 26.12 -16.92
C PRO A 199 -12.25 26.33 -15.68
N THR A 200 -11.91 27.57 -15.33
CA THR A 200 -10.98 27.88 -14.23
C THR A 200 -11.66 28.58 -13.06
N LYS A 201 -13.01 28.57 -13.04
CA LYS A 201 -13.79 29.16 -11.94
C LYS A 201 -13.58 28.37 -10.65
N VAL A 202 -13.73 29.07 -9.53
CA VAL A 202 -13.75 28.46 -8.19
C VAL A 202 -15.20 28.20 -7.78
N PHE A 203 -15.50 27.05 -7.20
CA PHE A 203 -16.87 26.60 -6.91
C PHE A 203 -16.96 25.80 -5.61
N ILE A 204 -18.19 25.57 -5.11
CA ILE A 204 -18.44 24.70 -3.95
C ILE A 204 -18.56 23.26 -4.46
N SER A 205 -17.76 22.36 -3.89
CA SER A 205 -17.72 20.93 -4.27
C SER A 205 -18.39 20.02 -3.23
N ALA A 206 -18.39 20.42 -1.97
CA ALA A 206 -19.01 19.67 -0.89
C ALA A 206 -19.48 20.60 0.23
N SER A 207 -20.44 20.14 1.03
CA SER A 207 -20.80 20.81 2.28
C SER A 207 -21.49 19.87 3.28
N ASP A 208 -21.40 20.25 4.55
CA ASP A 208 -22.16 19.70 5.67
C ASP A 208 -22.68 20.85 6.57
N LYS A 209 -23.36 20.53 7.68
CA LYS A 209 -23.90 21.53 8.64
C LYS A 209 -22.87 22.52 9.18
N THR A 210 -21.59 22.14 9.23
CA THR A 210 -20.51 22.84 9.92
C THR A 210 -19.42 23.35 8.99
N SER A 211 -19.32 22.79 7.79
CA SER A 211 -18.23 23.01 6.86
C SER A 211 -18.68 23.11 5.39
N VAL A 212 -17.93 23.89 4.61
CA VAL A 212 -18.13 24.05 3.17
C VAL A 212 -16.80 23.86 2.47
N SER A 213 -16.73 22.97 1.49
CA SER A 213 -15.52 22.75 0.68
C SER A 213 -15.58 23.54 -0.61
N VAL A 214 -14.51 24.26 -0.88
CA VAL A 214 -14.33 25.11 -2.06
C VAL A 214 -13.19 24.58 -2.89
N THR A 215 -13.42 24.44 -4.18
CA THR A 215 -12.57 23.72 -5.12
C THR A 215 -12.33 24.55 -6.38
N GLY A 216 -11.14 24.44 -6.96
CA GLY A 216 -10.72 25.18 -8.15
C GLY A 216 -9.21 25.09 -8.37
N PRO A 217 -8.68 25.68 -9.46
CA PRO A 217 -7.24 25.74 -9.69
C PRO A 217 -6.51 26.41 -8.51
N PRO A 218 -5.37 25.87 -8.03
CA PRO A 218 -4.76 26.36 -6.79
C PRO A 218 -4.40 27.84 -6.79
N SER A 219 -3.88 28.36 -7.90
CA SER A 219 -3.61 29.80 -8.06
C SER A 219 -4.89 30.64 -7.91
N ARG A 220 -6.03 30.15 -8.42
CA ARG A 220 -7.34 30.81 -8.36
C ARG A 220 -7.95 30.73 -6.98
N LEU A 221 -7.81 29.59 -6.29
CA LEU A 221 -8.21 29.44 -4.89
C LEU A 221 -7.46 30.44 -4.00
N LYS A 222 -6.12 30.44 -4.05
CA LYS A 222 -5.29 31.38 -3.29
C LYS A 222 -5.70 32.83 -3.55
N ASN A 223 -6.01 33.16 -4.81
CA ASN A 223 -6.50 34.48 -5.17
C ASN A 223 -7.92 34.76 -4.65
N ALA A 224 -8.86 33.81 -4.66
CA ALA A 224 -10.19 33.97 -4.08
C ALA A 224 -10.12 34.32 -2.58
N PHE A 225 -9.29 33.60 -1.82
CA PHE A 225 -9.03 33.88 -0.40
C PHE A 225 -8.34 35.23 -0.18
N ARG A 226 -7.56 35.72 -1.14
CA ARG A 226 -7.01 37.07 -1.09
C ARG A 226 -8.07 38.11 -1.43
N HIS A 227 -8.92 37.93 -2.42
CA HIS A 227 -9.84 38.99 -2.87
C HIS A 227 -11.07 39.15 -1.96
N SER A 228 -11.59 38.06 -1.39
CA SER A 228 -12.74 38.11 -0.48
C SER A 228 -12.29 38.26 0.97
N GLN A 229 -12.70 39.34 1.65
CA GLN A 229 -12.48 39.47 3.09
C GLN A 229 -13.14 38.34 3.89
N ALA A 230 -14.35 37.92 3.51
CA ALA A 230 -15.07 36.85 4.20
C ALA A 230 -14.31 35.52 4.11
N LEU A 231 -13.85 35.14 2.91
CA LEU A 231 -13.03 33.93 2.74
C LEU A 231 -11.68 34.08 3.45
N ARG A 232 -11.00 35.23 3.32
CA ARG A 232 -9.69 35.50 3.94
C ARG A 232 -9.68 35.29 5.46
N TYR A 233 -10.71 35.78 6.15
CA TYR A 233 -10.79 35.74 7.61
C TYR A 233 -11.61 34.55 8.16
N SER A 234 -12.13 33.70 7.27
CA SER A 234 -12.73 32.44 7.67
C SER A 234 -11.68 31.46 8.21
N LYS A 235 -12.10 30.52 9.05
CA LYS A 235 -11.27 29.37 9.42
C LYS A 235 -11.27 28.38 8.27
N HIS A 236 -10.14 28.25 7.57
CA HIS A 236 -10.00 27.36 6.43
C HIS A 236 -8.70 26.55 6.49
N LEU A 237 -8.73 25.34 5.92
CA LEU A 237 -7.58 24.44 5.82
C LEU A 237 -7.53 23.80 4.43
N PRO A 238 -6.33 23.59 3.86
CA PRO A 238 -6.19 22.83 2.62
C PRO A 238 -6.57 21.36 2.86
N MET A 239 -7.31 20.77 1.92
CA MET A 239 -7.61 19.34 1.91
C MET A 239 -6.51 18.57 1.15
N PRO A 240 -6.30 17.27 1.41
CA PRO A 240 -5.32 16.45 0.67
C PRO A 240 -5.82 16.06 -0.74
N VAL A 241 -6.33 17.04 -1.51
CA VAL A 241 -6.81 16.87 -2.90
C VAL A 241 -5.74 17.40 -3.84
N PHE A 242 -4.81 16.52 -4.20
CA PHE A 242 -3.67 16.86 -5.07
C PHE A 242 -3.82 16.31 -6.50
N ASN A 243 -4.79 15.42 -6.70
CA ASN A 243 -4.94 14.62 -7.91
C ASN A 243 -5.70 15.34 -9.03
N GLY A 244 -6.33 16.48 -8.72
CA GLY A 244 -7.07 17.29 -9.67
C GLY A 244 -8.49 17.64 -9.22
N LEU A 245 -9.27 18.17 -10.16
CA LEU A 245 -10.65 18.62 -9.94
C LEU A 245 -11.66 17.49 -10.13
N CYS A 246 -12.44 17.22 -9.10
CA CYS A 246 -13.68 16.45 -9.20
C CYS A 246 -14.87 17.36 -8.88
N HIS A 247 -16.10 16.82 -8.97
CA HIS A 247 -17.33 17.56 -8.64
C HIS A 247 -17.54 18.83 -9.48
N ALA A 248 -17.00 18.85 -10.71
CA ALA A 248 -16.95 20.00 -11.60
C ALA A 248 -17.83 19.77 -12.85
N PRO A 249 -19.16 19.98 -12.76
CA PRO A 249 -20.09 19.74 -13.88
C PRO A 249 -19.88 20.65 -15.10
N HIS A 250 -18.96 21.61 -14.99
CA HIS A 250 -18.58 22.54 -16.07
C HIS A 250 -17.30 22.10 -16.80
N LEU A 251 -16.63 21.04 -16.33
CA LEU A 251 -15.42 20.47 -16.91
C LEU A 251 -15.67 19.13 -17.60
N TYR A 252 -16.60 18.35 -17.07
CA TYR A 252 -16.85 16.98 -17.52
C TYR A 252 -18.18 16.87 -18.26
N VAL A 253 -18.23 15.96 -19.23
CA VAL A 253 -19.43 15.62 -19.99
C VAL A 253 -19.72 14.11 -19.91
N ALA A 254 -20.92 13.71 -20.33
CA ALA A 254 -21.31 12.30 -20.33
C ALA A 254 -20.40 11.39 -21.18
N GLU A 255 -19.74 11.94 -22.20
CA GLU A 255 -18.78 11.19 -23.02
C GLU A 255 -17.51 10.82 -22.23
N ASP A 256 -17.05 11.71 -21.34
CA ASP A 256 -15.92 11.42 -20.45
C ASP A 256 -16.25 10.24 -19.54
N VAL A 257 -17.45 10.25 -18.94
CA VAL A 257 -17.96 9.17 -18.09
C VAL A 257 -17.97 7.83 -18.83
N LYS A 258 -18.51 7.79 -20.04
CA LYS A 258 -18.56 6.55 -20.84
C LYS A 258 -17.18 6.04 -21.20
N SER A 259 -16.28 6.93 -21.60
CA SER A 259 -14.89 6.60 -21.91
C SER A 259 -14.18 5.98 -20.69
N ILE A 260 -14.35 6.58 -19.51
CA ILE A 260 -13.77 6.12 -18.25
C ILE A 260 -14.32 4.75 -17.84
N VAL A 261 -15.63 4.54 -17.95
CA VAL A 261 -16.29 3.30 -17.48
C VAL A 261 -16.03 2.14 -18.44
N HIS A 262 -16.25 2.33 -19.74
CA HIS A 262 -16.17 1.22 -20.71
C HIS A 262 -14.77 0.97 -21.23
N GLY A 263 -13.91 2.01 -21.27
CA GLY A 263 -12.55 1.89 -21.79
C GLY A 263 -12.53 1.35 -23.22
N SER A 264 -11.48 0.62 -23.56
CA SER A 264 -11.23 0.16 -24.94
C SER A 264 -11.92 -1.16 -25.31
N ALA A 265 -12.46 -1.92 -24.33
CA ALA A 265 -13.01 -3.25 -24.57
C ALA A 265 -14.32 -3.51 -23.81
N PRO A 266 -15.32 -4.18 -24.43
CA PRO A 266 -16.60 -4.48 -23.78
C PRO A 266 -16.42 -5.50 -22.66
N LYS A 267 -17.10 -5.26 -21.53
CA LYS A 267 -16.94 -6.06 -20.30
C LYS A 267 -18.23 -6.81 -19.95
N CYS A 268 -18.13 -8.12 -19.76
CA CYS A 268 -19.29 -8.96 -19.43
C CYS A 268 -19.96 -8.55 -18.11
N THR A 269 -19.17 -8.02 -17.17
CA THR A 269 -19.62 -7.51 -15.86
C THR A 269 -20.66 -6.41 -15.99
N HIS A 270 -20.66 -5.62 -17.07
CA HIS A 270 -21.56 -4.48 -17.26
C HIS A 270 -23.03 -4.90 -17.44
N THR A 271 -23.29 -6.17 -17.76
CA THR A 271 -24.64 -6.72 -17.92
C THR A 271 -25.26 -7.25 -16.62
N LEU A 272 -24.50 -7.29 -15.53
CA LEU A 272 -24.95 -7.84 -14.25
C LEU A 272 -26.08 -7.01 -13.65
N ARG A 273 -27.05 -7.69 -13.02
CA ARG A 273 -28.18 -7.03 -12.36
C ARG A 273 -27.77 -6.49 -10.99
N ILE A 274 -28.32 -5.34 -10.65
CA ILE A 274 -28.20 -4.75 -9.32
C ILE A 274 -28.88 -5.66 -8.28
N GLN A 275 -28.14 -5.97 -7.22
CA GLN A 275 -28.56 -6.70 -6.04
C GLN A 275 -28.91 -5.76 -4.89
N LEU A 276 -28.23 -4.62 -4.75
CA LEU A 276 -28.38 -3.72 -3.60
C LEU A 276 -28.55 -2.25 -3.97
N PRO A 277 -29.39 -1.52 -3.22
CA PRO A 277 -29.56 -0.09 -3.39
C PRO A 277 -28.28 0.64 -3.00
N LEU A 278 -28.02 1.73 -3.70
CA LEU A 278 -26.84 2.57 -3.52
C LEU A 278 -27.29 4.02 -3.46
N LEU A 279 -26.89 4.77 -2.45
CA LEU A 279 -27.29 6.17 -2.29
C LEU A 279 -26.25 7.11 -2.90
N SER A 280 -26.73 8.07 -3.70
CA SER A 280 -25.91 9.18 -4.21
C SER A 280 -25.65 10.19 -3.09
N PRO A 281 -24.38 10.52 -2.77
CA PRO A 281 -24.05 11.59 -1.83
C PRO A 281 -24.51 12.98 -2.30
N GLN A 282 -24.75 13.18 -3.60
CA GLN A 282 -25.29 14.43 -4.09
C GLN A 282 -26.77 14.61 -3.69
N THR A 283 -27.57 13.56 -3.84
CA THR A 283 -29.04 13.67 -3.74
C THR A 283 -29.63 13.01 -2.49
N GLY A 284 -28.89 12.13 -1.83
CA GLY A 284 -29.40 11.24 -0.79
C GLY A 284 -30.30 10.12 -1.32
N LYS A 285 -30.57 10.06 -2.64
CA LYS A 285 -31.50 9.11 -3.23
C LYS A 285 -30.79 7.91 -3.83
N GLN A 286 -31.55 6.83 -4.04
CA GLN A 286 -31.04 5.63 -4.69
C GLN A 286 -30.68 5.88 -6.16
N PHE A 287 -29.54 5.35 -6.57
CA PHE A 287 -29.14 5.23 -7.97
C PHE A 287 -30.13 4.34 -8.75
N LEU A 288 -30.50 4.77 -9.96
CA LEU A 288 -31.58 4.17 -10.75
C LEU A 288 -31.10 3.17 -11.80
N ALA A 289 -29.78 2.95 -11.90
CA ALA A 289 -29.18 1.99 -12.82
C ALA A 289 -29.81 0.59 -12.73
N ARG A 290 -30.01 -0.02 -13.91
CA ARG A 290 -30.61 -1.36 -14.06
C ARG A 290 -29.56 -2.46 -14.14
N ASN A 291 -28.34 -2.10 -14.52
CA ASN A 291 -27.21 -3.00 -14.66
C ASN A 291 -25.92 -2.36 -14.13
N ALA A 292 -24.86 -3.17 -14.02
CA ALA A 292 -23.58 -2.72 -13.49
C ALA A 292 -22.94 -1.61 -14.31
N GLY A 293 -23.02 -1.67 -15.66
CA GLY A 293 -22.43 -0.64 -16.52
C GLY A 293 -23.06 0.73 -16.27
N GLU A 294 -24.39 0.79 -16.27
CA GLU A 294 -25.15 1.99 -15.89
C GLU A 294 -24.82 2.44 -14.46
N ARG A 295 -24.59 1.51 -13.53
CA ARG A 295 -24.23 1.84 -12.15
C ARG A 295 -22.85 2.47 -12.06
N PHE A 296 -21.87 1.96 -12.80
CA PHE A 296 -20.55 2.58 -12.90
C PHE A 296 -20.63 3.96 -13.56
N GLU A 297 -21.45 4.14 -14.61
CA GLU A 297 -21.68 5.44 -15.23
C GLU A 297 -22.29 6.46 -14.25
N GLU A 298 -23.34 6.08 -13.52
CA GLU A 298 -23.98 6.95 -12.54
C GLU A 298 -22.99 7.36 -11.41
N ILE A 299 -22.18 6.41 -10.92
CA ILE A 299 -21.18 6.68 -9.88
C ILE A 299 -20.06 7.59 -10.43
N ALA A 300 -19.52 7.30 -11.60
CA ALA A 300 -18.47 8.12 -12.21
C ALA A 300 -18.98 9.54 -12.53
N ALA A 301 -20.23 9.67 -12.98
CA ALA A 301 -20.89 10.95 -13.16
C ALA A 301 -21.04 11.71 -11.84
N ASP A 302 -21.46 11.04 -10.76
CA ASP A 302 -21.60 11.64 -9.43
C ASP A 302 -20.23 12.09 -8.87
N ILE A 303 -19.15 11.32 -9.09
CA ILE A 303 -17.79 11.71 -8.68
C ILE A 303 -17.28 12.91 -9.50
N LEU A 304 -17.45 12.89 -10.82
CA LEU A 304 -16.93 13.95 -11.69
C LEU A 304 -17.75 15.24 -11.65
N MET A 305 -19.07 15.13 -11.54
CA MET A 305 -20.00 16.24 -11.75
C MET A 305 -20.92 16.51 -10.56
N GLY A 306 -21.19 15.52 -9.71
CA GLY A 306 -22.01 15.67 -8.52
C GLY A 306 -21.23 16.28 -7.37
N GLY A 307 -21.88 17.10 -6.53
CA GLY A 307 -21.28 17.59 -5.28
C GLY A 307 -21.46 16.57 -4.14
N THR A 308 -20.60 16.62 -3.13
CA THR A 308 -20.73 15.73 -1.95
C THR A 308 -21.48 16.45 -0.82
N PHE A 309 -22.73 16.05 -0.55
CA PHE A 309 -23.59 16.68 0.45
C PHE A 309 -23.96 15.67 1.55
N LEU A 310 -23.16 15.62 2.61
CA LEU A 310 -23.28 14.59 3.66
C LEU A 310 -24.63 14.63 4.41
N ASP A 311 -25.28 15.79 4.46
CA ASP A 311 -26.62 15.94 5.03
C ASP A 311 -27.67 15.22 4.19
N ASN A 312 -27.59 15.31 2.87
CA ASN A 312 -28.48 14.59 1.96
C ASN A 312 -28.28 13.09 2.11
N LEU A 313 -27.02 12.63 2.19
CA LEU A 313 -26.70 11.22 2.39
C LEU A 313 -27.25 10.71 3.73
N SER A 314 -27.07 11.47 4.82
CA SER A 314 -27.57 11.11 6.14
C SER A 314 -29.11 11.04 6.16
N GLY A 315 -29.78 12.01 5.51
CA GLY A 315 -31.23 11.99 5.32
C GLY A 315 -31.71 10.78 4.52
N GLY A 316 -31.04 10.45 3.42
CA GLY A 316 -31.37 9.28 2.60
C GLY A 316 -31.20 7.94 3.33
N ILE A 317 -30.19 7.84 4.19
CA ILE A 317 -30.00 6.68 5.08
C ILE A 317 -31.15 6.60 6.09
N LEU A 318 -31.50 7.72 6.73
CA LEU A 318 -32.62 7.78 7.68
C LEU A 318 -33.96 7.42 7.03
N ASP A 319 -34.26 7.98 5.87
CA ASP A 319 -35.47 7.65 5.11
C ASP A 319 -35.50 6.15 4.78
N SER A 320 -34.37 5.59 4.34
CA SER A 320 -34.27 4.17 4.02
C SER A 320 -34.42 3.26 5.26
N ILE A 321 -33.92 3.66 6.44
CA ILE A 321 -33.94 2.81 7.64
C ILE A 321 -35.25 2.96 8.43
N SER A 322 -35.81 4.17 8.47
CA SER A 322 -37.02 4.50 9.22
C SER A 322 -38.25 3.70 8.75
N ASP A 323 -38.28 3.30 7.48
CA ASP A 323 -39.30 2.41 6.91
C ASP A 323 -39.35 1.02 7.56
N PHE A 324 -38.31 0.59 8.28
CA PHE A 324 -38.16 -0.78 8.78
C PHE A 324 -38.43 -0.98 10.29
N GLY A 325 -38.64 0.08 11.07
CA GLY A 325 -39.12 -0.02 12.47
C GLY A 325 -38.20 -0.76 13.46
N SER A 326 -36.92 -0.96 13.14
CA SER A 326 -35.96 -1.67 13.99
C SER A 326 -35.55 -0.89 15.25
N ALA A 327 -35.38 -1.59 16.38
CA ALA A 327 -34.79 -1.05 17.61
C ALA A 327 -33.24 -1.02 17.60
N GLU A 328 -32.60 -1.74 16.67
CA GLU A 328 -31.13 -1.82 16.55
C GLU A 328 -30.66 -1.54 15.11
N CYS A 329 -29.60 -0.77 14.97
CA CYS A 329 -28.98 -0.44 13.69
C CYS A 329 -27.48 -0.71 13.71
N GLU A 330 -26.96 -1.45 12.73
CA GLU A 330 -25.53 -1.67 12.56
C GLU A 330 -24.95 -0.72 11.51
N ALA A 331 -24.02 0.13 11.93
CA ALA A 331 -23.26 1.04 11.10
C ALA A 331 -21.89 0.44 10.83
N PHE A 332 -21.67 0.13 9.57
CA PHE A 332 -20.56 -0.66 9.11
C PHE A 332 -19.58 0.29 8.40
N LEU A 333 -18.39 0.48 8.97
CA LEU A 333 -17.49 1.59 8.63
C LEU A 333 -16.10 1.09 8.20
N PHE A 334 -15.53 1.75 7.21
CA PHE A 334 -14.14 1.56 6.81
C PHE A 334 -13.23 2.52 7.61
N ARG A 335 -12.80 2.14 8.84
CA ARG A 335 -12.10 2.95 9.88
C ARG A 335 -12.61 4.39 10.05
N SER A 336 -12.87 4.80 11.28
CA SER A 336 -13.38 6.16 11.53
C SER A 336 -12.38 7.27 11.17
N SER A 337 -12.70 8.09 10.17
CA SER A 337 -12.12 9.43 9.90
C SER A 337 -13.01 10.56 10.45
N LEU A 338 -12.47 11.78 10.58
CA LEU A 338 -13.22 12.97 11.01
C LEU A 338 -14.45 13.22 10.13
N VAL A 339 -14.31 13.06 8.81
CA VAL A 339 -15.39 13.26 7.83
C VAL A 339 -16.39 12.10 7.90
N SER A 340 -15.91 10.86 8.06
CA SER A 340 -16.80 9.68 8.10
C SER A 340 -17.57 9.55 9.41
N ASN A 341 -17.18 10.26 10.48
CA ASN A 341 -17.85 10.22 11.79
C ASN A 341 -19.11 11.10 11.83
N SER A 342 -19.21 12.14 10.99
CA SER A 342 -20.34 13.08 11.01
C SER A 342 -21.64 12.42 10.53
N THR A 343 -21.56 11.55 9.51
CA THR A 343 -22.72 10.83 8.98
C THR A 343 -23.31 9.86 10.00
N PRO A 344 -22.56 8.90 10.59
CA PRO A 344 -23.09 8.03 11.65
C PRO A 344 -23.60 8.80 12.85
N ALA A 345 -22.94 9.91 13.25
CA ALA A 345 -23.44 10.74 14.35
C ALA A 345 -24.81 11.35 14.02
N THR A 346 -24.97 11.90 12.81
CA THR A 346 -26.23 12.50 12.34
C THR A 346 -27.33 11.46 12.19
N VAL A 347 -27.01 10.27 11.68
CA VAL A 347 -27.96 9.14 11.57
C VAL A 347 -28.35 8.65 12.96
N THR A 348 -27.40 8.53 13.90
CA THR A 348 -27.71 8.12 15.28
C THR A 348 -28.64 9.13 15.97
N GLU A 349 -28.39 10.43 15.79
CA GLU A 349 -29.25 11.49 16.30
C GLU A 349 -30.66 11.43 15.68
N GLY A 350 -30.76 11.17 14.38
CA GLY A 350 -32.03 11.06 13.66
C GLY A 350 -32.86 9.81 13.99
N LEU A 351 -32.23 8.71 14.42
CA LEU A 351 -32.89 7.45 14.79
C LEU A 351 -33.53 7.48 16.19
N GLY A 352 -33.24 8.49 17.02
CA GLY A 352 -33.87 8.66 18.33
C GLY A 352 -33.51 7.56 19.34
N GLN A 353 -34.46 6.66 19.64
CA GLN A 353 -34.29 5.61 20.67
C GLN A 353 -33.62 4.32 20.18
N ALA A 354 -33.34 4.17 18.87
CA ALA A 354 -32.70 2.98 18.35
C ALA A 354 -31.22 2.89 18.77
N THR A 355 -30.76 1.69 19.11
CA THR A 355 -29.37 1.44 19.48
C THR A 355 -28.52 1.33 18.22
N MET A 356 -27.51 2.18 18.06
CA MET A 356 -26.57 2.11 16.94
C MET A 356 -25.30 1.38 17.38
N LYS A 357 -24.94 0.31 16.66
CA LYS A 357 -23.69 -0.45 16.84
C LYS A 357 -22.75 -0.15 15.69
N ARG A 358 -21.52 0.28 15.99
CA ARG A 358 -20.47 0.51 14.99
C ARG A 358 -19.62 -0.73 14.84
N VAL A 359 -19.36 -1.13 13.60
CA VAL A 359 -18.47 -2.24 13.28
C VAL A 359 -17.42 -1.76 12.28
N ASP A 360 -16.15 -1.91 12.64
CA ASP A 360 -15.01 -1.61 11.77
C ASP A 360 -14.58 -2.87 11.01
N PHE A 361 -14.60 -2.81 9.68
CA PHE A 361 -14.23 -3.95 8.84
C PHE A 361 -12.75 -4.18 8.68
N MET A 362 -11.90 -3.33 9.25
CA MET A 362 -10.46 -3.56 9.26
C MET A 362 -10.00 -4.31 10.50
N ASP A 363 -10.80 -4.38 11.56
CA ASP A 363 -10.38 -4.93 12.86
C ASP A 363 -9.84 -6.37 12.76
N TRP A 364 -10.45 -7.21 11.94
CA TRP A 364 -10.00 -8.60 11.73
C TRP A 364 -8.55 -8.69 11.21
N SER A 365 -8.04 -7.65 10.53
CA SER A 365 -6.67 -7.61 9.99
C SER A 365 -5.63 -7.26 11.06
N PHE A 366 -6.08 -6.75 12.21
CA PHE A 366 -5.26 -6.41 13.36
C PHE A 366 -5.21 -7.50 14.42
N ASP A 367 -6.17 -8.44 14.38
CA ASP A 367 -6.08 -9.67 15.16
C ASP A 367 -4.81 -10.44 14.77
N GLY A 368 -4.12 -11.00 15.76
CA GLY A 368 -2.91 -11.80 15.51
C GLY A 368 -3.20 -12.89 14.49
N ILE A 369 -2.34 -13.01 13.47
CA ILE A 369 -2.49 -14.05 12.45
C ILE A 369 -2.35 -15.40 13.14
N THR A 370 -3.47 -16.06 13.39
CA THR A 370 -3.46 -17.45 13.86
C THR A 370 -2.77 -18.29 12.80
N PRO A 371 -1.82 -19.16 13.16
CA PRO A 371 -1.20 -20.08 12.21
C PRO A 371 -2.27 -20.81 11.41
N SER A 372 -2.34 -20.52 10.11
CA SER A 372 -3.29 -21.10 9.17
C SER A 372 -2.51 -21.86 8.12
N GLU A 373 -3.11 -22.92 7.59
CA GLU A 373 -2.53 -23.65 6.48
C GLU A 373 -2.25 -22.70 5.30
N PRO A 374 -1.04 -22.73 4.72
CA PRO A 374 -0.69 -21.92 3.57
C PRO A 374 -1.52 -22.36 2.36
N ARG A 375 -1.88 -21.40 1.50
CA ARG A 375 -2.73 -21.65 0.33
C ARG A 375 -2.03 -22.55 -0.71
N THR A 376 -0.72 -22.42 -0.84
CA THR A 376 0.13 -23.23 -1.73
C THR A 376 1.46 -23.55 -1.05
N VAL A 377 2.14 -24.61 -1.51
CA VAL A 377 3.49 -24.96 -1.04
C VAL A 377 4.44 -23.77 -1.21
N ALA A 378 4.36 -23.05 -2.34
CA ALA A 378 5.16 -21.86 -2.63
C ALA A 378 4.99 -20.69 -1.63
N GLN A 379 3.92 -20.68 -0.84
CA GLN A 379 3.66 -19.63 0.17
C GLN A 379 3.97 -20.11 1.59
N SER A 380 4.50 -21.32 1.76
CA SER A 380 4.81 -21.92 3.06
C SER A 380 6.10 -21.35 3.64
N THR A 381 6.15 -21.23 4.96
CA THR A 381 7.40 -21.04 5.68
C THR A 381 8.24 -22.31 5.57
N LEU A 382 9.53 -22.16 5.30
CA LEU A 382 10.46 -23.28 5.25
C LEU A 382 11.11 -23.46 6.61
N ALA A 383 11.08 -24.68 7.13
CA ALA A 383 11.68 -25.03 8.41
C ALA A 383 13.12 -25.52 8.20
N ILE A 384 14.06 -24.97 8.97
CA ILE A 384 15.41 -25.54 9.10
C ILE A 384 15.35 -26.60 10.20
N VAL A 385 15.44 -27.87 9.81
CA VAL A 385 15.26 -29.03 10.72
C VAL A 385 16.56 -29.36 11.48
N GLY A 386 17.71 -29.07 10.88
CA GLY A 386 19.01 -29.30 11.50
C GLY A 386 20.14 -28.63 10.72
N MET A 387 21.28 -28.45 11.38
CA MET A 387 22.49 -27.91 10.78
C MET A 387 23.74 -28.62 11.33
N SER A 388 24.79 -28.66 10.52
CA SER A 388 26.10 -29.18 10.91
C SER A 388 27.19 -28.46 10.10
N CYS A 389 28.34 -28.19 10.71
CA CYS A 389 29.45 -27.56 10.01
C CYS A 389 30.83 -27.96 10.57
N ARG A 390 31.85 -27.59 9.79
CA ARG A 390 33.25 -27.55 10.20
C ARG A 390 33.77 -26.16 9.86
N LEU A 391 34.09 -25.40 10.89
CA LEU A 391 34.68 -24.07 10.74
C LEU A 391 36.10 -24.08 11.30
N PRO A 392 36.97 -23.17 10.85
CA PRO A 392 38.30 -23.03 11.42
C PRO A 392 38.26 -22.97 12.96
N GLY A 393 39.08 -23.78 13.62
CA GLY A 393 39.15 -23.83 15.08
C GLY A 393 38.13 -24.73 15.81
N GLY A 394 37.28 -25.52 15.13
CA GLY A 394 36.37 -26.45 15.83
C GLY A 394 35.85 -27.63 15.03
N ALA A 395 35.40 -28.68 15.76
CA ALA A 395 35.18 -30.01 15.19
C ALA A 395 33.80 -30.64 15.45
N ASN A 396 32.85 -30.11 16.25
CA ASN A 396 31.46 -30.64 16.28
C ASN A 396 30.39 -29.84 17.05
N ASP A 397 30.70 -29.04 18.09
CA ASP A 397 29.69 -28.30 18.89
C ASP A 397 30.30 -26.99 19.43
N TYR A 398 29.59 -25.86 19.38
CA TYR A 398 30.17 -24.53 19.66
C TYR A 398 29.46 -23.77 20.79
N PRO A 399 30.20 -23.34 21.83
CA PRO A 399 29.79 -22.25 22.68
C PRO A 399 30.24 -20.90 22.08
N MET A 400 29.34 -19.91 22.06
CA MET A 400 29.49 -18.56 21.45
C MET A 400 30.78 -17.79 21.80
N HIS A 401 31.45 -18.11 22.90
CA HIS A 401 32.53 -17.30 23.49
C HIS A 401 33.96 -17.62 22.97
N ARG A 402 34.13 -18.44 21.93
CA ARG A 402 35.45 -18.78 21.35
C ARG A 402 35.50 -18.78 19.83
N LEU A 403 35.05 -17.68 19.23
CA LEU A 403 35.28 -17.37 17.82
C LEU A 403 36.63 -16.65 17.68
N ALA A 404 37.72 -17.40 17.81
CA ALA A 404 39.08 -16.91 17.62
C ALA A 404 39.94 -17.89 16.81
N LEU A 405 40.46 -17.35 15.69
CA LEU A 405 41.53 -17.86 14.81
C LEU A 405 41.35 -19.25 14.21
N VAL A 406 41.16 -19.29 12.87
CA VAL A 406 42.10 -19.83 11.88
C VAL A 406 41.59 -19.39 10.49
N THR A 407 42.49 -18.99 9.59
CA THR A 407 42.18 -18.48 8.25
C THR A 407 42.13 -19.61 7.21
N ALA A 408 41.13 -19.59 6.32
CA ALA A 408 41.15 -20.33 5.05
C ALA A 408 40.36 -19.55 3.97
N TYR A 409 41.01 -19.23 2.84
CA TYR A 409 40.50 -18.41 1.72
C TYR A 409 40.63 -19.09 0.35
N GLU A 410 39.54 -19.16 -0.46
CA GLU A 410 39.43 -18.84 -1.93
C GLU A 410 38.24 -19.47 -2.67
N ALA A 411 37.78 -19.05 -3.88
CA ALA A 411 37.90 -17.87 -4.76
C ALA A 411 36.69 -17.88 -5.75
N LEU A 412 36.42 -16.73 -6.38
CA LEU A 412 35.33 -16.36 -7.33
C LEU A 412 33.98 -15.99 -6.69
N GLU A 413 33.60 -14.74 -6.98
CA GLU A 413 32.41 -13.97 -6.57
C GLU A 413 31.08 -14.69 -6.78
N MET A 414 30.81 -15.73 -5.99
CA MET A 414 29.52 -16.38 -5.97
C MET A 414 29.10 -16.59 -4.52
N PRO A 415 27.89 -16.15 -4.13
CA PRO A 415 27.27 -16.56 -2.87
C PRO A 415 26.89 -18.05 -2.96
N GLY A 416 27.84 -18.96 -3.22
CA GLY A 416 27.59 -20.35 -3.60
C GLY A 416 26.69 -21.09 -2.61
N GLY A 417 26.98 -20.95 -1.31
CA GLY A 417 26.19 -21.55 -0.24
C GLY A 417 24.77 -20.99 -0.15
N LEU A 418 24.59 -19.67 -0.24
CA LEU A 418 23.26 -19.06 -0.15
C LEU A 418 22.46 -19.20 -1.46
N ALA A 419 23.14 -19.25 -2.61
CA ALA A 419 22.55 -19.58 -3.90
C ALA A 419 22.07 -21.04 -3.92
N ALA A 420 22.84 -21.97 -3.33
CA ALA A 420 22.40 -23.35 -3.14
C ALA A 420 21.19 -23.43 -2.20
N VAL A 421 21.17 -22.67 -1.10
CA VAL A 421 19.98 -22.54 -0.23
C VAL A 421 18.80 -21.97 -1.02
N ASN A 422 18.98 -20.93 -1.82
CA ASN A 422 17.91 -20.34 -2.63
C ASN A 422 17.35 -21.32 -3.69
N ALA A 423 18.22 -22.07 -4.37
CA ALA A 423 17.80 -23.13 -5.28
C ALA A 423 17.04 -24.23 -4.54
N ALA A 424 17.50 -24.60 -3.34
CA ALA A 424 16.85 -25.58 -2.50
C ALA A 424 15.46 -25.13 -2.02
N CYS A 425 15.34 -23.87 -1.57
CA CYS A 425 14.05 -23.25 -1.24
C CYS A 425 13.12 -23.22 -2.45
N SER A 426 13.64 -22.92 -3.64
CA SER A 426 12.85 -22.91 -4.89
C SER A 426 12.30 -24.30 -5.22
N ALA A 427 13.11 -25.36 -5.08
CA ALA A 427 12.67 -26.74 -5.30
C ALA A 427 11.59 -27.19 -4.28
N LEU A 428 11.75 -26.81 -3.01
CA LEU A 428 10.74 -27.04 -1.96
C LEU A 428 9.43 -26.31 -2.29
N TRP A 429 9.50 -25.02 -2.62
CA TRP A 429 8.34 -24.21 -2.97
C TRP A 429 7.63 -24.65 -4.25
N ALA A 430 8.38 -25.23 -5.20
CA ALA A 430 7.83 -25.85 -6.41
C ALA A 430 7.15 -27.21 -6.13
N GLY A 431 7.34 -27.80 -4.93
CA GLY A 431 6.84 -29.12 -4.60
C GLY A 431 7.57 -30.26 -5.31
N GLU A 432 8.80 -30.01 -5.79
CA GLU A 432 9.63 -31.03 -6.44
C GLU A 432 10.22 -32.02 -5.41
N VAL A 433 10.45 -31.53 -4.19
CA VAL A 433 10.99 -32.27 -3.05
C VAL A 433 10.32 -31.83 -1.75
N ASP A 434 10.19 -32.73 -0.78
CA ASP A 434 9.63 -32.42 0.55
C ASP A 434 10.72 -32.12 1.60
N THR A 435 11.97 -32.47 1.29
CA THR A 435 13.13 -32.26 2.17
C THR A 435 14.38 -32.16 1.30
N ILE A 436 15.28 -31.23 1.65
CA ILE A 436 16.51 -31.00 0.92
C ILE A 436 17.66 -30.70 1.88
N ILE A 437 18.85 -31.14 1.51
CA ILE A 437 20.09 -30.79 2.19
C ILE A 437 20.80 -29.75 1.32
N ALA A 438 20.95 -28.54 1.86
CA ALA A 438 21.71 -27.46 1.23
C ALA A 438 22.94 -27.14 2.07
N GLY A 439 24.04 -26.79 1.42
CA GLY A 439 25.29 -26.46 2.10
C GLY A 439 26.30 -25.80 1.16
N GLY A 440 27.41 -25.37 1.74
CA GLY A 440 28.57 -24.85 1.01
C GLY A 440 29.84 -25.54 1.48
N LEU A 441 30.78 -25.74 0.57
CA LEU A 441 32.11 -26.30 0.85
C LEU A 441 33.17 -25.36 0.29
N SER A 442 34.15 -25.00 1.11
CA SER A 442 35.37 -24.34 0.67
C SER A 442 36.56 -25.06 1.31
N VAL A 443 37.47 -25.55 0.47
CA VAL A 443 38.72 -26.20 0.87
C VAL A 443 39.80 -25.73 -0.08
N ILE A 444 40.89 -25.22 0.48
CA ILE A 444 41.99 -24.66 -0.31
C ILE A 444 43.19 -25.57 -0.16
N THR A 445 43.61 -26.12 -1.29
CA THR A 445 44.69 -27.10 -1.35
C THR A 445 45.84 -26.64 -2.25
N SER A 446 45.68 -25.52 -2.97
CA SER A 446 46.68 -24.99 -3.89
C SER A 446 47.12 -23.56 -3.49
N PRO A 447 48.43 -23.28 -3.45
CA PRO A 447 48.94 -21.93 -3.19
C PRO A 447 48.78 -20.98 -4.39
N ASP A 448 48.53 -21.51 -5.59
CA ASP A 448 48.41 -20.71 -6.82
C ASP A 448 47.21 -19.79 -6.79
N ILE A 449 46.12 -20.30 -6.20
CA ILE A 449 44.91 -19.52 -6.04
C ILE A 449 45.29 -18.34 -5.12
N TYR A 450 45.92 -18.58 -3.95
CA TYR A 450 46.26 -17.51 -2.99
C TYR A 450 47.13 -16.43 -3.61
N ALA A 451 48.09 -16.84 -4.44
CA ALA A 451 48.90 -15.93 -5.22
C ALA A 451 48.07 -15.08 -6.21
N MET A 452 47.07 -15.68 -6.88
CA MET A 452 46.14 -14.99 -7.76
C MET A 452 45.29 -13.95 -7.02
N LEU A 453 44.62 -14.29 -5.91
CA LEU A 453 43.83 -13.28 -5.18
C LEU A 453 44.69 -12.19 -4.54
N SER A 454 45.91 -12.54 -4.08
CA SER A 454 46.88 -11.55 -3.62
C SER A 454 47.25 -10.56 -4.73
N ASN A 455 47.48 -11.06 -5.95
CA ASN A 455 47.77 -10.23 -7.11
C ASN A 455 46.55 -9.41 -7.57
N GLY A 456 45.35 -9.92 -7.35
CA GLY A 456 44.09 -9.22 -7.62
C GLY A 456 43.70 -8.18 -6.55
N HIS A 457 44.52 -8.00 -5.50
CA HIS A 457 44.25 -7.10 -4.37
C HIS A 457 42.98 -7.43 -3.57
N PHE A 458 42.52 -8.68 -3.62
CA PHE A 458 41.37 -9.16 -2.84
C PHE A 458 41.75 -9.62 -1.42
N LEU A 459 43.04 -9.86 -1.16
CA LEU A 459 43.53 -10.34 0.14
C LEU A 459 44.03 -9.19 1.02
N SER A 460 43.67 -9.23 2.29
CA SER A 460 44.28 -8.41 3.33
C SER A 460 45.75 -8.81 3.52
N ARG A 461 46.64 -7.82 3.53
CA ARG A 461 48.07 -8.04 3.85
C ARG A 461 48.33 -8.22 5.35
N THR A 462 47.31 -8.04 6.19
CA THR A 462 47.43 -7.96 7.65
C THR A 462 46.73 -9.10 8.39
N GLY A 463 46.02 -10.00 7.70
CA GLY A 463 45.37 -11.15 8.30
C GLY A 463 43.87 -11.22 7.99
N GLN A 464 43.04 -11.29 9.05
CA GLN A 464 41.59 -11.47 8.97
C GLN A 464 40.86 -10.38 8.17
N CYS A 465 39.60 -10.68 7.82
CA CYS A 465 38.66 -9.69 7.31
C CYS A 465 38.36 -8.66 8.40
N LYS A 466 38.77 -7.42 8.18
CA LYS A 466 38.53 -6.33 9.12
C LYS A 466 37.32 -5.54 8.69
N VAL A 467 36.15 -6.07 9.04
CA VAL A 467 34.86 -5.47 8.67
C VAL A 467 34.79 -4.07 9.27
N TRP A 468 34.59 -3.07 8.41
CA TRP A 468 34.62 -1.64 8.74
C TRP A 468 36.02 -0.97 8.93
N ASP A 469 37.14 -1.57 8.45
CA ASP A 469 38.50 -0.96 8.42
C ASP A 469 38.90 -0.40 7.01
N GLU A 470 39.96 0.42 6.92
CA GLU A 470 40.32 1.22 5.72
C GLU A 470 41.05 0.42 4.57
N GLY A 471 40.32 -0.15 3.58
CA GLY A 471 40.84 -0.61 2.26
C GLY A 471 39.78 -1.22 1.29
N GLY A 472 39.84 -1.00 -0.04
CA GLY A 472 38.66 -0.98 -0.96
C GLY A 472 38.09 -2.23 -1.69
N GLY A 473 37.03 -1.97 -2.49
CA GLY A 473 36.23 -2.84 -3.41
C GLY A 473 34.80 -2.26 -3.61
N ARG A 474 34.17 -2.27 -4.81
CA ARG A 474 32.94 -1.44 -5.10
C ARG A 474 31.64 -2.22 -5.42
N PRO A 475 30.76 -2.48 -4.43
CA PRO A 475 29.35 -2.83 -4.64
C PRO A 475 28.47 -1.60 -4.91
N HIS A 476 27.20 -1.80 -5.29
CA HIS A 476 26.25 -0.72 -5.63
C HIS A 476 25.07 -0.67 -4.64
N VAL A 477 24.99 0.40 -3.84
CA VAL A 477 23.97 0.64 -2.79
C VAL A 477 22.54 0.36 -3.30
N GLY A 478 22.20 0.88 -4.49
CA GLY A 478 20.84 0.76 -5.04
C GLY A 478 20.41 -0.68 -5.34
N ALA A 479 21.34 -1.55 -5.72
CA ALA A 479 21.01 -2.95 -6.04
C ALA A 479 20.75 -3.75 -4.75
N GLN A 480 21.54 -3.51 -3.71
CA GLN A 480 21.34 -4.10 -2.38
C GLN A 480 19.99 -3.69 -1.78
N LYS A 481 19.68 -2.38 -1.78
CA LYS A 481 18.38 -1.88 -1.33
C LYS A 481 17.20 -2.48 -2.10
N SER A 482 17.31 -2.57 -3.42
CA SER A 482 16.26 -3.19 -4.25
C SER A 482 16.06 -4.67 -3.88
N ASN A 483 17.13 -5.41 -3.58
CA ASN A 483 17.04 -6.78 -3.10
C ASN A 483 16.37 -6.86 -1.73
N TYR A 484 16.73 -6.00 -0.78
CA TYR A 484 16.10 -5.95 0.55
C TYR A 484 14.60 -5.65 0.46
N ALA A 485 14.22 -4.68 -0.38
CA ALA A 485 12.83 -4.36 -0.67
C ALA A 485 12.07 -5.57 -1.23
N GLN A 486 12.64 -6.26 -2.22
CA GLN A 486 12.01 -7.44 -2.81
C GLN A 486 11.79 -8.56 -1.78
N VAL A 487 12.80 -8.87 -0.95
CA VAL A 487 12.72 -9.94 0.04
C VAL A 487 11.74 -9.60 1.17
N THR A 488 11.81 -8.39 1.73
CA THR A 488 10.91 -7.96 2.82
C THR A 488 9.46 -7.83 2.35
N GLN A 489 9.24 -7.33 1.13
CA GLN A 489 7.93 -7.27 0.51
C GLN A 489 7.36 -8.68 0.26
N ALA A 490 8.17 -9.57 -0.32
CA ALA A 490 7.76 -10.96 -0.55
C ALA A 490 7.43 -11.67 0.78
N ALA A 491 8.22 -11.46 1.82
CA ALA A 491 7.98 -12.00 3.16
C ALA A 491 6.76 -11.35 3.84
N GLY A 492 6.45 -10.09 3.53
CA GLY A 492 5.46 -9.30 4.25
C GLY A 492 6.01 -8.82 5.60
N ILE A 493 7.27 -8.42 5.67
CA ILE A 493 7.93 -7.94 6.89
C ILE A 493 8.09 -6.42 6.81
N ASN A 494 7.82 -5.71 7.90
CA ASN A 494 8.19 -4.30 8.02
C ASN A 494 9.70 -4.20 8.25
N PRO A 495 10.48 -3.44 7.44
CA PRO A 495 11.92 -3.30 7.65
C PRO A 495 12.31 -2.84 9.07
N LEU A 496 11.45 -2.05 9.72
CA LEU A 496 11.69 -1.59 11.09
C LEU A 496 11.56 -2.68 12.15
N ASP A 497 10.91 -3.81 11.83
CA ASP A 497 10.78 -4.95 12.74
C ASP A 497 12.01 -5.87 12.71
N VAL A 498 12.90 -5.72 11.71
CA VAL A 498 14.14 -6.51 11.62
C VAL A 498 15.11 -6.04 12.70
N GLY A 499 15.39 -6.88 13.70
CA GLY A 499 16.27 -6.54 14.83
C GLY A 499 17.75 -6.85 14.62
N TYR A 500 18.09 -7.74 13.69
CA TYR A 500 19.47 -8.17 13.43
C TYR A 500 19.71 -8.35 11.93
N VAL A 501 20.84 -7.86 11.43
CA VAL A 501 21.32 -8.09 10.06
C VAL A 501 22.72 -8.70 10.12
N GLU A 502 22.84 -9.92 9.59
CA GLU A 502 24.12 -10.55 9.28
C GLU A 502 24.57 -10.08 7.90
N LEU A 503 25.60 -9.24 7.89
CA LEU A 503 26.19 -8.65 6.69
C LEU A 503 27.06 -9.67 5.96
N HIS A 504 27.34 -9.38 4.69
CA HIS A 504 28.43 -10.03 4.00
C HIS A 504 29.77 -9.66 4.65
N GLY A 505 30.01 -8.36 4.87
CA GLY A 505 31.13 -7.84 5.66
C GLY A 505 32.47 -8.48 5.31
N THR A 506 32.99 -8.19 4.11
CA THR A 506 34.23 -8.82 3.61
C THR A 506 35.49 -8.19 4.18
N GLY A 507 35.36 -7.10 4.95
CA GLY A 507 36.51 -6.35 5.44
C GLY A 507 37.08 -5.39 4.40
N THR A 508 36.21 -4.86 3.53
CA THR A 508 36.59 -3.84 2.54
C THR A 508 35.93 -2.52 2.90
N GLN A 509 36.68 -1.45 3.13
CA GLN A 509 36.18 -0.09 3.43
C GLN A 509 35.05 0.33 2.51
N VAL A 510 35.26 0.28 1.20
CA VAL A 510 34.25 0.76 0.25
C VAL A 510 33.06 -0.20 0.20
N GLY A 511 33.30 -1.52 0.32
CA GLY A 511 32.23 -2.51 0.31
C GLY A 511 31.38 -2.47 1.57
N ASP A 512 32.02 -2.49 2.73
CA ASP A 512 31.41 -2.44 4.05
C ASP A 512 30.72 -1.09 4.28
N ALA A 513 31.29 0.03 3.82
CA ALA A 513 30.63 1.34 3.89
C ALA A 513 29.36 1.36 3.03
N VAL A 514 29.44 0.88 1.79
CA VAL A 514 28.28 0.78 0.88
C VAL A 514 27.21 -0.17 1.45
N GLU A 515 27.62 -1.33 1.97
CA GLU A 515 26.70 -2.30 2.56
C GLU A 515 26.03 -1.72 3.80
N SER A 516 26.80 -1.07 4.68
CA SER A 516 26.28 -0.41 5.88
C SER A 516 25.34 0.75 5.55
N GLU A 517 25.68 1.58 4.56
CA GLU A 517 24.81 2.64 4.05
C GLU A 517 23.49 2.04 3.54
N SER A 518 23.57 0.98 2.73
CA SER A 518 22.39 0.32 2.18
C SER A 518 21.47 -0.27 3.25
N VAL A 519 22.04 -0.87 4.30
CA VAL A 519 21.32 -1.48 5.42
C VAL A 519 20.73 -0.42 6.33
N CYS A 520 21.51 0.59 6.71
CA CYS A 520 21.04 1.69 7.56
C CYS A 520 19.90 2.45 6.89
N ASP A 521 20.03 2.80 5.61
CA ASP A 521 19.00 3.56 4.90
C ASP A 521 17.69 2.77 4.72
N PHE A 522 17.75 1.43 4.66
CA PHE A 522 16.58 0.61 4.45
C PHE A 522 15.94 0.11 5.76
N PHE A 523 16.75 -0.46 6.67
CA PHE A 523 16.27 -1.04 7.91
C PHE A 523 16.27 -0.04 9.08
N ALA A 524 17.06 1.03 9.04
CA ALA A 524 17.12 2.06 10.08
C ALA A 524 17.05 3.50 9.53
N PRO A 525 16.05 3.84 8.69
CA PRO A 525 15.96 5.15 8.06
C PRO A 525 15.80 6.29 9.08
N LEU A 526 16.16 7.51 8.67
CA LEU A 526 15.99 8.72 9.48
C LEU A 526 14.52 9.04 9.74
N SER A 527 13.63 8.69 8.80
CA SER A 527 12.19 8.85 8.94
C SER A 527 11.45 7.78 8.11
N PRO A 528 10.50 7.02 8.68
CA PRO A 528 10.20 6.95 10.12
C PRO A 528 11.36 6.35 10.92
N ARG A 529 11.67 6.95 12.07
CA ARG A 529 12.79 6.51 12.92
C ARG A 529 12.41 5.23 13.69
N ARG A 530 13.36 4.31 13.83
CA ARG A 530 13.24 3.16 14.73
C ARG A 530 13.00 3.59 16.17
N ARG A 531 12.28 2.77 16.93
CA ARG A 531 12.09 2.99 18.38
C ARG A 531 13.41 2.78 19.13
N ALA A 532 13.64 3.56 20.17
CA ALA A 532 14.90 3.54 20.92
C ALA A 532 15.14 2.20 21.64
N ASP A 533 14.07 1.48 21.99
CA ASP A 533 14.07 0.15 22.61
C ASP A 533 14.18 -1.00 21.59
N GLN A 534 14.20 -0.70 20.29
CA GLN A 534 14.37 -1.68 19.21
C GLN A 534 15.50 -1.26 18.24
N PRO A 535 16.75 -1.20 18.72
CA PRO A 535 17.88 -0.91 17.86
C PRO A 535 18.05 -1.99 16.79
N LEU A 536 18.67 -1.60 15.67
CA LEU A 536 19.16 -2.54 14.68
C LEU A 536 20.56 -2.99 15.08
N HIS A 537 20.77 -4.29 15.21
CA HIS A 537 22.09 -4.88 15.45
C HIS A 537 22.69 -5.38 14.15
N LEU A 538 23.98 -5.12 13.95
CA LEU A 538 24.74 -5.56 12.78
C LEU A 538 25.84 -6.51 13.21
N GLY A 539 26.14 -7.51 12.38
CA GLY A 539 27.30 -8.38 12.57
C GLY A 539 27.75 -9.00 11.25
N ALA A 540 28.98 -9.50 11.24
CA ALA A 540 29.51 -10.31 10.15
C ALA A 540 30.33 -11.45 10.78
N VAL A 541 30.11 -12.69 10.35
CA VAL A 541 30.84 -13.86 10.85
C VAL A 541 32.28 -13.88 10.36
N GLU A 542 32.54 -13.24 9.23
CA GLU A 542 33.85 -13.26 8.56
C GLU A 542 34.95 -12.55 9.37
N SER A 543 34.60 -11.62 10.28
CA SER A 543 35.58 -11.05 11.21
C SER A 543 36.14 -12.07 12.21
N ASN A 544 35.42 -13.18 12.44
CA ASN A 544 35.85 -14.21 13.37
C ASN A 544 36.53 -15.41 12.70
N ILE A 545 36.05 -15.83 11.53
CA ILE A 545 36.47 -17.08 10.86
C ILE A 545 37.17 -16.85 9.51
N GLY A 546 37.29 -15.60 9.06
CA GLY A 546 37.73 -15.25 7.71
C GLY A 546 36.64 -15.46 6.66
N HIS A 547 36.92 -15.06 5.41
CA HIS A 547 35.96 -15.19 4.32
C HIS A 547 35.87 -16.64 3.84
N GLY A 548 34.74 -17.30 4.10
CA GLY A 548 34.50 -18.71 3.78
C GLY A 548 34.31 -19.04 2.29
N GLY A 549 34.57 -18.11 1.36
CA GLY A 549 34.37 -18.28 -0.07
C GLY A 549 32.96 -18.79 -0.39
N ALA A 550 32.84 -19.91 -1.11
CA ALA A 550 31.56 -20.54 -1.41
C ALA A 550 30.76 -20.98 -0.16
N ALA A 551 31.38 -21.12 1.01
CA ALA A 551 30.72 -21.45 2.27
C ALA A 551 30.35 -20.22 3.13
N ALA A 552 30.69 -18.99 2.72
CA ALA A 552 30.43 -17.78 3.50
C ALA A 552 28.95 -17.65 3.91
N GLY A 553 28.04 -17.75 2.95
CA GLY A 553 26.60 -17.60 3.21
C GLY A 553 26.02 -18.65 4.16
N ILE A 554 26.52 -19.90 4.14
CA ILE A 554 26.04 -20.94 5.06
C ILE A 554 26.61 -20.72 6.47
N ALA A 555 27.84 -20.21 6.59
CA ALA A 555 28.44 -19.87 7.88
C ALA A 555 27.68 -18.71 8.54
N SER A 556 27.31 -17.68 7.79
CA SER A 556 26.44 -16.59 8.25
C SER A 556 25.07 -17.10 8.72
N LEU A 557 24.42 -18.00 7.96
CA LEU A 557 23.14 -18.59 8.36
C LEU A 557 23.26 -19.41 9.65
N ILE A 558 24.32 -20.20 9.80
CA ILE A 558 24.57 -20.99 11.02
C ILE A 558 24.77 -20.09 12.23
N LYS A 559 25.52 -18.97 12.08
CA LYS A 559 25.66 -17.98 13.15
C LYS A 559 24.30 -17.42 13.57
N VAL A 560 23.45 -17.03 12.63
CA VAL A 560 22.09 -16.52 12.93
C VAL A 560 21.26 -17.57 13.70
N LEU A 561 21.34 -18.84 13.33
CA LEU A 561 20.65 -19.92 14.03
C LEU A 561 21.19 -20.12 15.45
N LEU A 562 22.51 -20.01 15.66
CA LEU A 562 23.10 -20.04 17.00
C LEU A 562 22.69 -18.81 17.83
N VAL A 563 22.57 -17.63 17.23
CA VAL A 563 22.03 -16.43 17.88
C VAL A 563 20.61 -16.69 18.38
N PHE A 564 19.73 -17.27 17.56
CA PHE A 564 18.38 -17.64 17.99
C PHE A 564 18.39 -18.69 19.10
N GLN A 565 19.23 -19.73 18.97
CA GLN A 565 19.32 -20.81 19.95
C GLN A 565 19.78 -20.32 21.33
N ASN A 566 20.72 -19.38 21.37
CA ASN A 566 21.30 -18.86 22.61
C ASN A 566 20.63 -17.56 23.09
N ASN A 567 19.77 -16.96 22.26
CA ASN A 567 19.15 -15.66 22.50
C ASN A 567 20.18 -14.55 22.84
N GLU A 568 21.32 -14.58 22.15
CA GLU A 568 22.46 -13.68 22.39
C GLU A 568 23.14 -13.35 21.06
N ILE A 569 23.49 -12.08 20.86
CA ILE A 569 24.29 -11.62 19.71
C ILE A 569 25.76 -11.61 20.14
N PRO A 570 26.66 -12.34 19.48
CA PRO A 570 28.07 -12.41 19.88
C PRO A 570 28.76 -11.07 19.66
N PRO A 571 29.84 -10.77 20.40
CA PRO A 571 30.67 -9.61 20.12
C PRO A 571 31.24 -9.68 18.70
N HIS A 572 31.39 -8.52 18.07
CA HIS A 572 32.08 -8.43 16.78
C HIS A 572 33.58 -8.68 16.99
N GLY A 573 34.23 -9.44 16.09
CA GLY A 573 35.68 -9.66 16.13
C GLY A 573 36.45 -8.37 15.86
N ASP A 574 37.54 -8.15 16.61
CA ASP A 574 38.46 -7.01 16.45
C ASP A 574 39.36 -7.10 15.20
#